data_AF-A0A151I960-F1
#
_entry.id   AF-A0A151I960-F1
#
_cell.length_a   1.000
_cell.length_b   1.000
_cell.length_c   1.000
_cell.angle_alpha   90.00
_cell.angle_beta   90.00
_cell.angle_gamma   90.00
#
_symmetry.space_group_name_H-M   'P 1'
#
loop_
_entity.id
_entity.type
_entity.pdbx_description
1 polymer ?
#
loop_
_entity_poly.entity_id
_entity_poly.type
_entity_poly.pdbx_seq_one_letter_code
_entity_poly.pdbx_strand_id
1 'polypeptide(L)'
;MTKTVKSGGKQIENEYNEKLIAAVQERPPLYDCRLPLKSRNNLKKEALWKEVANIVQGDDDCDRVRKRWTQLRDSYVKARRKKRQYIPSGSAAAAADELKNTKFSFTWFNQLQFLDDVLQQVP
;
A
#
# COMPACT_ATOMS: atom_id res chain seq x y z
N MET A 1 -27.83 26.23 -8.46
CA MET A 1 -26.88 25.65 -9.44
C MET A 1 -25.87 24.75 -8.72
N THR A 2 -25.66 23.55 -9.28
CA THR A 2 -24.48 22.64 -9.20
C THR A 2 -23.97 22.06 -7.86
N LYS A 3 -24.51 20.88 -7.53
CA LYS A 3 -23.84 19.59 -7.19
C LYS A 3 -22.76 19.57 -6.08
N THR A 4 -23.20 19.26 -4.86
CA THR A 4 -22.39 18.77 -3.73
C THR A 4 -22.67 17.28 -3.49
N VAL A 5 -21.87 16.36 -4.04
CA VAL A 5 -21.56 15.04 -3.44
C VAL A 5 -20.48 14.32 -4.28
N LYS A 6 -19.21 14.39 -3.88
CA LYS A 6 -18.15 13.46 -4.33
C LYS A 6 -17.12 13.12 -3.23
N SER A 7 -17.49 13.30 -1.95
CA SER A 7 -16.57 13.08 -0.82
C SER A 7 -16.61 11.64 -0.24
N GLY A 8 -17.75 10.94 -0.32
CA GLY A 8 -17.95 9.64 0.35
C GLY A 8 -17.14 8.48 -0.23
N GLY A 9 -16.99 8.39 -1.55
CA GLY A 9 -16.27 7.27 -2.19
C GLY A 9 -14.77 7.25 -1.87
N LYS A 10 -14.16 8.41 -1.67
CA LYS A 10 -12.71 8.53 -1.41
C LYS A 10 -12.35 8.20 0.05
N GLN A 11 -13.25 8.44 0.99
CA GLN A 11 -13.03 8.10 2.40
C GLN A 11 -13.15 6.59 2.66
N ILE A 12 -14.13 5.93 2.05
CA ILE A 12 -14.32 4.47 2.18
C ILE A 12 -13.10 3.72 1.61
N GLU A 13 -12.61 4.16 0.46
CA GLU A 13 -11.39 3.59 -0.14
C GLU A 13 -10.16 3.81 0.74
N ASN A 14 -10.08 4.95 1.43
CA ASN A 14 -8.97 5.24 2.34
C ASN A 14 -8.97 4.32 3.56
N GLU A 15 -10.11 4.20 4.24
CA GLU A 15 -10.27 3.33 5.41
C GLU A 15 -10.02 1.86 5.05
N TYR A 16 -10.47 1.43 3.87
CA TYR A 16 -10.16 0.10 3.33
C TYR A 16 -8.66 -0.13 3.20
N ASN A 17 -7.91 0.83 2.63
CA ASN A 17 -6.47 0.69 2.45
C ASN A 17 -5.74 0.71 3.80
N GLU A 18 -6.18 1.53 4.75
CA GLU A 18 -5.60 1.57 6.10
C GLU A 18 -5.75 0.21 6.81
N LYS A 19 -6.96 -0.37 6.76
CA LYS A 19 -7.23 -1.73 7.28
C LYS A 19 -6.39 -2.78 6.57
N LEU A 20 -6.28 -2.70 5.24
CA LEU A 20 -5.47 -3.61 4.45
C LEU A 20 -3.98 -3.55 4.83
N ILE A 21 -3.42 -2.35 4.93
CA ILE A 21 -2.01 -2.15 5.28
C ILE A 21 -1.74 -2.70 6.69
N ALA A 22 -2.60 -2.39 7.67
CA ALA A 22 -2.46 -2.89 9.03
C ALA A 22 -2.51 -4.43 9.08
N ALA A 23 -3.50 -5.06 8.43
CA ALA A 23 -3.65 -6.51 8.43
C ALA A 23 -2.47 -7.24 7.77
N VAL A 24 -1.88 -6.65 6.71
CA VAL A 24 -0.68 -7.17 6.05
C VAL A 24 0.56 -6.94 6.90
N GLN A 25 0.69 -5.79 7.57
CA GLN A 25 1.82 -5.45 8.44
C GLN A 25 1.98 -6.48 9.58
N GLU A 26 0.88 -6.91 10.18
CA GLU A 26 0.84 -7.96 11.21
C GLU A 26 1.22 -9.36 10.70
N ARG A 27 1.29 -9.55 9.37
CA ARG A 27 1.59 -10.82 8.72
C ARG A 27 2.87 -10.74 7.88
N PRO A 28 4.06 -10.65 8.52
CA PRO A 28 5.37 -10.64 7.84
C PRO A 28 5.56 -11.67 6.72
N PRO A 29 5.05 -12.92 6.77
CA PRO A 29 5.21 -13.88 5.67
C PRO A 29 4.62 -13.44 4.32
N LEU A 30 3.73 -12.45 4.31
CA LEU A 30 3.12 -11.90 3.09
C LEU A 30 4.05 -10.94 2.34
N TYR A 31 4.95 -10.25 3.03
CA TYR A 31 5.78 -9.20 2.42
C TYR A 31 7.28 -9.36 2.69
N ASP A 32 7.68 -9.99 3.79
CA ASP A 32 9.07 -10.17 4.19
C ASP A 32 9.70 -11.40 3.53
N CYS A 33 10.59 -11.14 2.56
CA CYS A 33 11.32 -12.18 1.86
C CYS A 33 12.48 -12.78 2.68
N ARG A 34 12.89 -12.15 3.79
CA ARG A 34 13.97 -12.60 4.69
C ARG A 34 13.56 -13.78 5.55
N LEU A 35 12.25 -14.04 5.68
CA LEU A 35 11.75 -15.14 6.49
C LEU A 35 12.14 -16.51 5.89
N PRO A 36 12.40 -17.53 6.73
CA PRO A 36 12.76 -18.86 6.27
C PRO A 36 11.76 -19.43 5.26
N LEU A 37 12.24 -20.18 4.28
CA LEU A 37 11.40 -20.82 3.25
C LEU A 37 10.27 -21.68 3.85
N LYS A 38 10.50 -22.30 5.01
CA LYS A 38 9.49 -23.07 5.78
C LYS A 38 8.27 -22.23 6.20
N SER A 39 8.44 -20.92 6.33
CA SER A 39 7.38 -19.96 6.65
C SER A 39 6.78 -19.32 5.39
N ARG A 40 7.41 -19.49 4.22
CA ARG A 40 6.98 -18.92 2.93
C ARG A 40 6.21 -19.90 2.04
N ASN A 41 5.77 -21.04 2.58
CA ASN A 41 4.97 -22.02 1.83
C ASN A 41 3.70 -21.38 1.24
N ASN A 42 3.38 -21.67 -0.02
CA ASN A 42 2.23 -21.12 -0.73
C ASN A 42 0.92 -21.37 0.03
N LEU A 43 0.71 -22.57 0.58
CA LEU A 43 -0.48 -22.89 1.38
C LEU A 43 -0.65 -21.95 2.59
N LYS A 44 0.45 -21.62 3.27
CA LYS A 44 0.41 -20.69 4.41
C LYS A 44 0.11 -19.27 3.94
N LYS A 45 0.68 -18.85 2.82
CA LYS A 45 0.40 -17.52 2.24
C LYS A 45 -1.06 -17.38 1.82
N GLU A 46 -1.63 -18.42 1.23
CA GLU A 46 -3.04 -18.42 0.85
C GLU A 46 -3.96 -18.31 2.07
N ALA A 47 -3.68 -19.07 3.12
CA ALA A 47 -4.41 -18.95 4.39
C ALA A 47 -4.30 -17.54 4.98
N LEU A 48 -3.09 -16.96 5.01
CA LEU A 48 -2.89 -15.60 5.48
C LEU A 48 -3.61 -14.55 4.63
N TRP A 49 -3.68 -14.72 3.31
CA TRP A 49 -4.45 -13.83 2.44
C TRP A 49 -5.95 -13.93 2.67
N LYS A 50 -6.48 -15.14 2.93
CA LYS A 50 -7.89 -15.33 3.30
C LYS A 50 -8.22 -14.63 4.62
N GLU A 51 -7.35 -14.73 5.61
CA GLU A 51 -7.52 -13.99 6.87
C GLU A 51 -7.54 -12.47 6.64
N VAL A 52 -6.62 -11.95 5.81
CA VAL A 52 -6.61 -10.51 5.47
C VAL A 52 -7.89 -10.11 4.74
N ALA A 53 -8.36 -10.91 3.77
CA ALA A 53 -9.59 -10.62 3.04
C ALA A 53 -10.81 -10.56 3.96
N ASN A 54 -10.92 -11.52 4.88
CA ASN A 54 -11.96 -11.57 5.90
C ASN A 54 -11.92 -10.35 6.83
N ILE A 55 -10.73 -9.93 7.28
CA ILE A 55 -10.58 -8.76 8.17
C ILE A 55 -10.96 -7.46 7.46
N VAL A 56 -10.56 -7.28 6.21
CA VAL A 56 -10.69 -6.00 5.50
C VAL A 56 -12.10 -5.81 4.93
N GLN A 57 -12.74 -6.88 4.46
CA GLN A 57 -13.97 -6.79 3.69
C GLN A 57 -15.06 -7.76 4.13
N GLY A 58 -14.76 -8.72 5.02
CA GLY A 58 -15.69 -9.78 5.42
C GLY A 58 -16.05 -10.74 4.28
N ASP A 59 -15.25 -10.75 3.20
CA ASP A 59 -15.48 -11.52 1.99
C ASP A 59 -14.19 -12.26 1.60
N ASP A 60 -14.31 -13.40 0.90
CA ASP A 60 -13.18 -14.27 0.55
C ASP A 60 -12.45 -13.85 -0.74
N ASP A 61 -12.75 -12.66 -1.32
CA ASP A 61 -12.09 -12.14 -2.52
C ASP A 61 -10.62 -11.73 -2.27
N CYS A 62 -9.78 -12.76 -2.13
CA CYS A 62 -8.34 -12.64 -1.93
C CYS A 62 -7.66 -11.96 -3.13
N ASP A 63 -8.17 -12.13 -4.35
CA ASP A 63 -7.54 -11.60 -5.56
C ASP A 63 -7.68 -10.09 -5.66
N ARG A 64 -8.86 -9.55 -5.32
CA ARG A 64 -9.05 -8.09 -5.20
C ARG A 64 -8.14 -7.49 -4.15
N VAL A 65 -8.03 -8.14 -2.98
CA VAL A 65 -7.18 -7.72 -1.86
C VAL A 65 -5.71 -7.71 -2.27
N ARG A 66 -5.22 -8.78 -2.90
CA ARG A 66 -3.84 -8.88 -3.41
C ARG A 66 -3.53 -7.82 -4.45
N LYS A 67 -4.45 -7.62 -5.40
CA LYS A 67 -4.30 -6.60 -6.46
C LYS A 67 -4.21 -5.21 -5.84
N ARG A 68 -5.04 -4.93 -4.83
CA ARG A 68 -5.03 -3.64 -4.15
C ARG A 68 -3.75 -3.43 -3.33
N TRP A 69 -3.30 -4.44 -2.59
CA TRP A 69 -2.02 -4.40 -1.89
C TRP A 69 -0.85 -4.12 -2.85
N THR A 70 -0.83 -4.79 -4.02
CA THR A 70 0.18 -4.57 -5.06
C THR A 70 0.20 -3.10 -5.52
N GLN A 71 -0.97 -2.52 -5.79
CA GLN A 71 -1.08 -1.11 -6.17
C GLN A 71 -0.53 -0.15 -5.09
N LEU A 72 -0.82 -0.43 -3.81
CA LEU A 72 -0.33 0.36 -2.68
C LEU A 72 1.19 0.27 -2.57
N ARG A 73 1.75 -0.94 -2.62
CA ARG A 73 3.20 -1.18 -2.60
C ARG A 73 3.91 -0.51 -3.77
N ASP A 74 3.37 -0.62 -4.99
CA ASP A 74 3.96 0.02 -6.17
C ASP A 74 3.95 1.54 -6.06
N SER A 75 2.85 2.09 -5.52
CA SER A 75 2.74 3.53 -5.26
C SER A 75 3.76 3.98 -4.21
N TYR A 76 3.96 3.20 -3.15
CA TYR A 76 4.99 3.44 -2.14
C TYR A 76 6.40 3.40 -2.73
N VAL A 77 6.73 2.36 -3.52
CA VAL A 77 8.04 2.26 -4.18
C VAL A 77 8.29 3.45 -5.10
N LYS A 78 7.29 3.88 -5.88
CA LYS A 78 7.38 5.08 -6.72
C LYS A 78 7.60 6.34 -5.88
N ALA A 79 6.83 6.53 -4.80
CA ALA A 79 6.98 7.66 -3.89
C ALA A 79 8.36 7.68 -3.22
N ARG A 80 8.87 6.51 -2.81
CA ARG A 80 10.21 6.35 -2.23
C ARG A 80 11.30 6.67 -3.25
N ARG A 81 11.17 6.17 -4.49
CA ARG A 81 12.09 6.51 -5.58
C ARG A 81 12.10 8.01 -5.84
N LYS A 82 10.93 8.66 -5.92
CA LYS A 82 10.82 10.13 -6.05
C LYS A 82 11.50 10.86 -4.89
N LYS A 83 11.29 10.41 -3.63
CA LYS A 83 11.94 11.00 -2.44
C LYS A 83 13.47 10.84 -2.45
N ARG A 84 13.99 9.74 -3.01
CA ARG A 84 15.43 9.48 -3.17
C ARG A 84 16.06 10.15 -4.42
N GLN A 85 15.30 10.24 -5.50
CA GLN A 85 15.73 10.79 -6.80
C GLN A 85 15.40 12.27 -6.97
N TYR A 86 14.84 12.94 -5.96
CA TYR A 86 14.58 14.37 -6.04
C TYR A 86 15.90 15.13 -6.21
N ILE A 87 16.22 15.41 -7.47
CA ILE A 87 17.21 16.35 -7.96
C ILE A 87 16.38 17.42 -8.68
N PRO A 88 16.34 18.67 -8.18
CA PRO A 88 15.45 19.68 -8.73
C PRO A 88 15.93 20.11 -10.12
N SER A 89 15.24 19.66 -11.17
CA SER A 89 15.31 20.28 -12.49
C SER A 89 13.97 20.12 -13.20
N GLY A 90 13.29 21.24 -13.47
CA GLY A 90 12.04 21.30 -14.24
C GLY A 90 10.78 21.60 -13.41
N SER A 91 10.54 22.89 -13.17
CA SER A 91 9.38 23.42 -12.43
C SER A 91 8.14 23.51 -13.33
N ALA A 92 7.32 22.47 -13.37
CA ALA A 92 5.92 22.51 -13.88
C ALA A 92 5.12 21.24 -13.52
N ALA A 93 5.76 20.07 -13.50
CA ALA A 93 5.08 18.79 -13.21
C ALA A 93 4.92 18.49 -11.70
N ALA A 94 5.73 19.10 -10.84
CA ALA A 94 5.73 18.85 -9.40
C ALA A 94 4.46 19.38 -8.69
N ALA A 95 4.02 20.59 -9.04
CA ALA A 95 2.91 21.27 -8.34
C ALA A 95 1.54 20.59 -8.55
N ALA A 96 1.31 19.98 -9.71
CA ALA A 96 0.04 19.27 -10.00
C ALA A 96 -0.03 17.87 -9.35
N ASP A 97 1.12 17.24 -9.08
CA ASP A 97 1.24 15.92 -8.42
C ASP A 97 1.19 16.07 -6.88
N GLU A 98 1.79 17.14 -6.34
CA GLU A 98 1.82 17.46 -4.90
C GLU A 98 0.43 17.74 -4.31
N LEU A 99 -0.46 18.38 -5.09
CA LEU A 99 -1.80 18.75 -4.65
C LEU A 99 -2.81 17.58 -4.64
N LYS A 100 -2.56 16.51 -5.42
CA LYS A 100 -3.42 15.30 -5.40
C LYS A 100 -3.03 14.32 -4.29
N ASN A 101 -1.83 14.49 -3.72
CA ASN A 101 -1.10 13.43 -3.04
C ASN A 101 -0.61 13.79 -1.63
N THR A 102 -1.01 14.92 -1.04
CA THR A 102 -0.44 15.36 0.25
C THR A 102 -0.99 14.59 1.45
N LYS A 103 -2.29 14.23 1.48
CA LYS A 103 -2.86 13.43 2.59
C LYS A 103 -2.84 11.92 2.33
N PHE A 104 -2.99 11.50 1.06
CA PHE A 104 -2.97 10.10 0.64
C PHE A 104 -1.54 9.54 0.55
N SER A 105 -0.55 10.30 0.02
CA SER A 105 0.82 9.81 0.14
C SER A 105 1.22 9.78 1.59
N PHE A 106 1.06 10.85 2.37
CA PHE A 106 1.74 10.88 3.66
C PHE A 106 1.22 9.86 4.66
N THR A 107 -0.10 9.67 4.79
CA THR A 107 -0.67 8.72 5.77
C THR A 107 -0.24 7.28 5.48
N TRP A 108 -0.42 6.81 4.24
CA TRP A 108 -0.09 5.41 3.89
C TRP A 108 1.39 5.21 3.66
N PHE A 109 2.12 6.25 3.27
CA PHE A 109 3.56 6.19 3.19
C PHE A 109 4.18 5.92 4.56
N ASN A 110 3.69 6.56 5.63
CA ASN A 110 4.13 6.23 6.98
C ASN A 110 3.73 4.80 7.38
N GLN A 111 2.51 4.38 7.08
CA GLN A 111 2.08 3.00 7.37
C GLN A 111 2.83 1.95 6.56
N LEU A 112 3.30 2.25 5.35
CA LEU A 112 4.07 1.35 4.50
C LEU A 112 5.58 1.44 4.77
N GLN A 113 6.02 2.30 5.70
CA GLN A 113 7.44 2.50 6.00
C GLN A 113 8.12 1.22 6.49
N PHE A 114 7.39 0.27 7.10
CA PHE A 114 7.93 -1.04 7.50
C PHE A 114 8.46 -1.84 6.29
N LEU A 115 8.04 -1.51 5.06
CA LEU A 115 8.58 -2.13 3.86
C LEU A 115 10.01 -1.67 3.56
N ASP A 116 10.50 -0.58 4.13
CA ASP A 116 11.87 -0.13 3.89
C ASP A 116 12.90 -1.16 4.35
N ASP A 117 12.67 -1.81 5.49
CA ASP A 117 13.55 -2.86 6.02
C ASP A 117 13.68 -4.07 5.07
N VAL A 118 12.65 -4.31 4.26
CA VAL A 118 12.61 -5.40 3.27
C VAL A 118 13.12 -4.92 1.90
N LEU A 119 12.88 -3.66 1.55
CA LEU A 119 13.20 -3.08 0.24
C LEU A 119 14.58 -2.41 0.17
N GLN A 120 15.35 -2.32 1.27
CA GLN A 120 16.71 -1.74 1.28
C GLN A 120 17.78 -2.64 0.65
N GLN A 121 17.46 -3.90 0.30
CA GLN A 121 18.38 -4.79 -0.41
C GLN A 121 18.17 -4.69 -1.93
N VAL A 122 18.73 -3.64 -2.53
CA VAL A 122 19.15 -3.68 -3.93
C VAL A 122 20.64 -3.38 -3.90
N PRO A 123 21.54 -4.37 -4.13
CA PRO A 123 22.94 -4.09 -4.38
C PRO A 123 23.11 -3.22 -5.63
#